data_AF-A0A8T4UWC5-F1
#
_entry.id   AF-A0A8T4UWC5-F1
#
_cell.length_a   1.000
_cell.length_b   1.000
_cell.length_c   1.000
_cell.angle_alpha   90.00
_cell.angle_beta   90.00
_cell.angle_gamma   90.00
#
_symmetry.space_group_name_H-M   'P 1'
#
loop_
_entity.id
_entity.type
_entity.pdbx_description
1 polymer ?
#
loop_
_entity_poly.entity_id
_entity_poly.type
_entity_poly.pdbx_seq_one_letter_code
_entity_poly.pdbx_strand_id
1 'polypeptide(L)' 'MTTTIQISDDTLELLKKYKEQTKAQTYDEVIRNFMKMKDYAKSFRGYLGKKNMKFIMKDLRDKKDRF' A
#
# COMPACT_ATOMS: atom_id res chain seq x y z
N MET A 1 -0.22 -5.82 19.95
CA MET A 1 -0.92 -4.52 19.94
C MET A 1 -1.70 -4.44 18.64
N THR A 2 -3.01 -4.29 18.70
CA THR A 2 -3.87 -4.24 17.50
C THR A 2 -4.14 -2.78 17.15
N THR A 3 -3.80 -2.38 15.93
CA THR A 3 -3.99 -1.01 15.46
C THR A 3 -5.00 -1.03 14.33
N THR A 4 -6.08 -0.28 14.47
CA THR A 4 -7.05 -0.08 13.40
C THR A 4 -6.54 1.01 12.47
N ILE A 5 -6.49 0.71 11.17
CA ILE A 5 -6.15 1.67 10.13
C ILE A 5 -7.34 1.85 9.20
N GLN A 6 -7.56 3.08 8.75
CA GLN A 6 -8.53 3.37 7.70
C GLN A 6 -7.81 3.29 6.35
N ILE A 7 -8.39 2.56 5.40
CA ILE A 7 -7.85 2.40 4.05
C ILE A 7 -8.95 2.66 3.02
N SER A 8 -8.56 3.09 1.81
CA SER A 8 -9.49 3.19 0.69
C SER A 8 -9.92 1.82 0.18
N ASP A 9 -11.09 1.77 -0.46
CA ASP A 9 -11.64 0.55 -1.06
C ASP A 9 -10.69 -0.07 -2.10
N ASP A 10 -10.03 0.75 -2.91
CA ASP A 10 -9.02 0.31 -3.88
C ASP A 10 -7.85 -0.44 -3.19
N THR A 11 -7.42 0.06 -2.03
CA THR A 11 -6.35 -0.57 -1.25
C THR A 11 -6.82 -1.91 -0.67
N LEU A 12 -8.07 -1.98 -0.23
CA LEU A 12 -8.67 -3.22 0.26
C LEU A 12 -8.78 -4.29 -0.83
N GLU A 13 -9.17 -3.93 -2.05
CA GLU A 13 -9.19 -4.85 -3.19
C GLU A 13 -7.80 -5.39 -3.51
N LEU A 14 -6.79 -4.52 -3.49
CA LEU A 14 -5.42 -4.90 -3.76
C LEU A 14 -4.90 -5.90 -2.71
N LEU A 15 -5.19 -5.66 -1.43
CA LEU A 15 -4.85 -6.57 -0.33
C LEU A 15 -5.58 -7.92 -0.46
N LYS A 16 -6.85 -7.94 -0.89
CA LYS A 16 -7.61 -9.18 -1.13
C LYS A 16 -6.95 -10.03 -2.23
N LYS A 17 -6.66 -9.42 -3.39
CA LYS A 17 -5.97 -10.11 -4.50
C LYS A 17 -4.62 -10.66 -4.05
N TYR A 18 -3.88 -9.89 -3.27
CA TYR A 18 -2.57 -10.32 -2.77
C TYR A 18 -2.66 -11.45 -1.75
N LYS A 19 -3.70 -11.44 -0.90
CA LYS A 19 -4.00 -12.51 0.06
C LYS A 19 -4.24 -13.83 -0.67
N GLU A 20 -5.03 -13.80 -1.74
CA GLU A 20 -5.31 -14.98 -2.57
C GLU A 20 -4.04 -15.51 -3.24
N GLN A 21 -3.23 -14.63 -3.83
CA GLN A 21 -1.98 -15.02 -4.50
C GLN A 21 -0.94 -15.61 -3.55
N THR A 22 -0.80 -15.01 -2.36
CA THR A 22 0.18 -15.45 -1.35
C THR A 22 -0.35 -16.54 -0.43
N LYS A 23 -1.64 -16.91 -0.56
CA LYS A 23 -2.36 -17.81 0.36
C LYS A 23 -2.18 -17.44 1.83
N ALA A 24 -2.04 -16.14 2.11
CA ALA A 24 -1.82 -15.64 3.46
C ALA A 24 -3.10 -15.80 4.30
N GLN A 25 -2.96 -16.12 5.59
CA GLN A 25 -4.12 -16.33 6.46
C GLN A 25 -4.69 -14.99 6.93
N THR A 26 -3.82 -14.00 7.15
CA THR A 26 -4.17 -12.69 7.70
C THR A 26 -3.76 -11.54 6.79
N TYR A 27 -4.45 -10.40 6.89
CA TYR A 27 -4.05 -9.19 6.18
C TYR A 27 -2.73 -8.61 6.70
N ASP A 28 -2.40 -8.84 7.98
CA ASP A 28 -1.11 -8.44 8.56
C ASP A 28 0.07 -9.15 7.89
N GLU A 29 -0.08 -10.45 7.57
CA GLU A 29 0.93 -11.18 6.80
C GLU A 29 1.10 -10.63 5.40
N VAL A 30 -0.01 -10.28 4.74
CA VAL A 30 0.01 -9.63 3.43
C VAL A 30 0.76 -8.31 3.50
N ILE A 31 0.44 -7.46 4.48
CA ILE A 31 1.09 -6.15 4.68
C ILE A 31 2.57 -6.32 4.98
N ARG A 32 2.95 -7.28 5.84
CA ARG A 32 4.36 -7.57 6.15
C ARG A 32 5.12 -8.09 4.94
N ASN A 33 4.51 -8.97 4.14
CA ASN A 33 5.12 -9.50 2.92
C ASN A 33 5.27 -8.39 1.86
N PHE A 34 4.27 -7.53 1.75
CA PHE A 34 4.33 -6.32 0.94
C PHE A 34 5.47 -5.40 1.39
N MET A 35 5.62 -5.14 2.70
CA MET A 35 6.73 -4.33 3.21
C MET A 35 8.11 -4.98 3.04
N LYS A 36 8.17 -6.33 3.05
CA LYS A 36 9.42 -7.10 2.87
C LYS A 36 9.89 -7.18 1.42
N MET A 37 9.00 -6.97 0.45
CA MET A 37 9.41 -6.88 -0.95
C MET A 37 10.29 -5.63 -1.14
N LYS A 38 11.61 -5.78 -1.02
CA LYS A 38 12.58 -4.67 -1.15
C LYS A 38 12.72 -4.12 -2.58
N ASP A 39 12.06 -4.73 -3.57
CA ASP A 39 12.28 -4.46 -5.00
C ASP A 39 11.17 -3.64 -5.72
N TYR A 40 10.36 -2.87 -4.99
CA TYR A 40 9.39 -1.92 -5.60
C TYR A 40 10.05 -0.88 -6.54
N ALA A 41 11.36 -0.67 -6.43
CA ALA A 41 12.08 0.29 -7.27
C ALA A 41 12.09 -0.07 -8.76
N LYS A 42 11.96 -1.35 -9.14
CA LYS A 42 12.05 -1.78 -10.55
C LYS A 42 10.70 -2.00 -11.24
N SER A 43 9.68 -2.53 -10.57
CA SER A 43 8.40 -2.86 -11.21
C SER A 43 7.34 -1.75 -11.15
N PHE A 44 7.35 -0.91 -10.10
CA PHE A 44 6.33 0.13 -9.94
C PHE A 44 6.63 1.39 -10.77
N ARG A 45 7.87 1.59 -11.21
CA ARG A 45 8.23 2.73 -12.07
C ARG A 45 7.48 2.73 -13.41
N GLY A 46 7.12 1.56 -13.93
CA GLY A 46 6.33 1.41 -15.15
C GLY A 46 4.83 1.60 -14.93
N TYR A 47 4.29 1.13 -13.80
CA TYR A 47 2.85 1.16 -13.51
C TYR A 47 2.38 2.49 -12.91
N LEU A 48 3.23 3.17 -12.13
CA LEU A 48 2.94 4.46 -11.50
C LEU A 48 3.27 5.68 -12.40
N GLY A 49 3.56 5.42 -13.68
CA GLY A 49 3.74 6.37 -14.78
C GLY A 49 4.10 7.80 -14.38
N LYS A 50 5.39 8.13 -14.28
CA LYS A 50 5.94 9.51 -14.17
C LYS A 50 5.23 10.46 -13.17
N LYS A 51 4.42 9.99 -12.22
CA LYS A 51 3.82 10.87 -11.21
C LYS A 51 4.86 11.15 -10.14
N ASN A 52 5.12 12.45 -9.96
CA ASN A 52 6.12 12.93 -9.03
C ASN A 52 5.77 12.44 -7.62
N MET A 53 6.69 11.76 -6.93
CA MET A 53 6.46 11.10 -5.63
C MET A 53 5.81 12.03 -4.59
N LYS A 54 6.09 13.34 -4.70
CA LYS A 54 5.51 14.41 -3.88
C LYS A 54 3.98 14.50 -3.99
N PHE A 55 3.39 14.19 -5.14
CA PHE A 55 1.94 14.20 -5.34
C PHE A 55 1.26 12.99 -4.69
N ILE A 56 1.88 11.82 -4.81
CA ILE A 56 1.34 10.58 -4.24
C ILE A 56 1.37 10.67 -2.70
N MET A 57 2.47 11.20 -2.15
CA MET A 57 2.59 11.45 -0.71
C MET A 57 1.69 12.59 -0.20
N LYS A 58 1.25 13.49 -1.09
CA LYS A 58 0.31 14.58 -0.73
C LYS A 58 -1.09 14.04 -0.48
N ASP A 59 -1.50 13.02 -1.23
CA ASP A 59 -2.82 12.37 -1.06
C ASP A 59 -2.84 11.34 0.06
N LEU A 60 -1.66 10.81 0.47
CA LEU A 60 -1.53 9.97 1.66
C LEU A 60 -1.46 10.75 2.98
N ARG A 61 -1.18 12.06 2.94
CA ARG A 61 -1.19 12.89 4.17
C ARG A 61 -2.60 13.30 4.53
N ASP A 62 -2.97 13.02 5.77
CA ASP A 62 -4.27 13.36 6.31
C ASP A 62 -4.49 14.88 6.32
N LYS A 63 -5.73 15.35 6.10
CA LYS A 63 -6.02 16.79 5.92
C LYS A 63 -5.58 17.65 7.11
N LYS A 64 -5.39 17.02 8.28
CA LYS A 64 -4.99 17.63 9.55
C LYS A 64 -3.49 17.93 9.66
N ASP A 65 -2.64 17.29 8.86
CA ASP A 65 -1.18 17.54 8.81
C ASP A 65 -0.80 18.67 7.82
N ARG A 66 -1.78 19.45 7.37
CA ARG A 66 -1.59 20.57 6.43
C ARG A 66 -1.42 21.93 7.11
N PHE A 67 -1.39 21.97 8.44
CA PHE A 67 -1.16 23.18 9.23
C PHE A 67 -0.07 22.94 10.27
#